data_AF-A0A1G9H9Q1-F1
#
_entry.id   AF-A0A1G9H9Q1-F1
#
_cell.length_a   1.000
_cell.length_b   1.000
_cell.length_c   1.000
_cell.angle_alpha   90.00
_cell.angle_beta   90.00
_cell.angle_gamma   90.00
#
_symmetry.space_group_name_H-M   'P 1'
#
loop_
_entity.id
_entity.type
_entity.pdbx_description
1 polymer ?
#
loop_
_entity_poly.entity_id
_entity_poly.type
_entity_poly.pdbx_seq_one_letter_code
_entity_poly.pdbx_strand_id
1 'polypeptide(L)' 'MPLIALVIAGLALAFEQAIQWKFGPMGLIAFAALTIGVKAKNTMFSSIGAVILVMLLAQSG' A
#
# COMPACT_ATOMS: atom_id res chain seq x y z
N MET A 1 14.98 -7.44 21.83
CA MET A 1 14.37 -6.21 21.31
C MET A 1 14.85 -5.75 19.92
N PRO A 2 16.00 -6.17 19.35
CA PRO A 2 16.37 -5.83 17.95
C PRO A 2 15.82 -6.80 16.89
N LEU A 3 15.59 -8.08 17.24
CA LEU A 3 15.02 -9.08 16.31
C LEU A 3 13.62 -8.67 15.80
N ILE A 4 12.77 -8.14 16.68
CA ILE A 4 11.41 -7.72 16.32
C ILE A 4 11.45 -6.56 15.30
N ALA A 5 12.36 -5.60 15.49
CA ALA A 5 12.55 -4.50 14.54
C ALA A 5 13.04 -5.01 13.18
N LEU A 6 13.94 -6.00 13.17
CA LEU A 6 14.45 -6.61 11.94
C LEU A 6 13.34 -7.36 11.17
N VAL A 7 12.48 -8.07 11.89
CA VAL A 7 11.32 -8.78 11.30
C VAL A 7 10.32 -7.77 10.71
N ILE A 8 9.98 -6.70 11.44
CA ILE A 8 9.05 -5.67 10.94
C ILE A 8 9.63 -4.95 9.72
N ALA A 9 10.92 -4.57 9.76
CA ALA A 9 11.57 -3.93 8.63
C ALA A 9 11.64 -4.86 7.41
N GLY A 10 11.95 -6.15 7.61
CA GLY A 10 11.91 -7.15 6.54
C GLY A 10 10.52 -7.32 5.94
N LEU A 11 9.47 -7.32 6.78
CA LEU A 11 8.08 -7.39 6.32
C LEU A 11 7.68 -6.16 5.50
N ALA A 12 8.06 -4.97 5.96
CA ALA A 12 7.80 -3.71 5.27
C ALA A 12 8.47 -3.69 3.88
N LEU A 13 9.76 -4.03 3.81
CA LEU A 13 10.51 -4.10 2.56
C LEU A 13 9.97 -5.15 1.59
N ALA A 14 9.62 -6.33 2.10
CA ALA A 14 9.02 -7.40 1.29
C ALA A 14 7.64 -6.98 0.74
N PHE A 15 6.85 -6.27 1.55
CA PHE A 15 5.58 -5.72 1.13
C PHE A 15 5.74 -4.62 0.06
N GLU A 16 6.69 -3.70 0.26
CA GLU A 16 7.02 -2.67 -0.71
C GLU A 16 7.50 -3.28 -2.04
N GLN A 17 8.39 -4.28 -2.01
CA GLN A 17 8.84 -4.98 -3.21
C GLN A 17 7.72 -5.77 -3.89
N ALA A 18 6.89 -6.48 -3.12
CA ALA A 18 5.76 -7.22 -3.66
C ALA A 18 4.76 -6.29 -4.37
N ILE A 19 4.49 -5.12 -3.81
CA ILE A 19 3.64 -4.10 -4.45
C ILE A 19 4.32 -3.53 -5.69
N GLN A 20 5.60 -3.18 -5.63
CA GLN A 20 6.32 -2.64 -6.78
C GLN A 20 6.36 -3.60 -7.96
N TRP A 21 6.53 -4.90 -7.71
CA TRP A 21 6.52 -5.92 -8.77
C TRP A 21 5.15 -6.06 -9.45
N LYS A 22 4.07 -5.84 -8.71
CA LYS A 22 2.70 -6.08 -9.20
C LYS A 22 2.01 -4.81 -9.71
N PHE A 23 2.31 -3.66 -9.13
CA PHE A 23 1.60 -2.38 -9.31
C PHE A 23 2.51 -1.19 -9.58
N GLY A 24 3.83 -1.40 -9.54
CA GLY A 24 4.80 -0.32 -9.67
C GLY A 24 4.71 0.73 -8.54
N PRO A 25 5.36 1.89 -8.71
CA PRO A 25 5.35 2.97 -7.73
C PRO A 25 3.94 3.49 -7.40
N MET A 26 3.00 3.40 -8.34
CA MET A 26 1.61 3.83 -8.15
C MET A 26 0.86 2.99 -7.10
N GLY A 27 1.18 1.70 -6.96
CA GLY A 27 0.57 0.86 -5.92
C GLY A 27 0.91 1.33 -4.52
N LEU A 28 2.14 1.78 -4.28
CA LEU A 28 2.57 2.34 -2.99
C LEU A 28 1.83 3.64 -2.68
N ILE A 29 1.72 4.53 -3.66
CA ILE A 29 1.01 5.81 -3.51
C ILE A 29 -0.47 5.58 -3.19
N ALA A 30 -1.11 4.64 -3.89
CA ALA A 30 -2.51 4.30 -3.66
C ALA A 30 -2.74 3.66 -2.28
N PHE A 31 -1.82 2.79 -1.84
CA PHE A 31 -1.87 2.18 -0.51
C PHE A 31 -1.63 3.21 0.61
N ALA A 32 -0.71 4.15 0.41
CA ALA A 32 -0.49 5.26 1.32
C ALA A 32 -1.74 6.16 1.38
N ALA A 33 -2.33 6.51 0.24
CA ALA A 33 -3.56 7.31 0.18
C ALA A 33 -4.73 6.62 0.90
N LEU A 34 -4.90 5.32 0.73
CA LEU A 34 -5.90 4.52 1.44
C LEU A 34 -5.63 4.54 2.96
N THR A 35 -4.41 4.26 3.38
CA THR A 35 -4.02 4.23 4.80
C THR A 35 -4.23 5.58 5.46
N ILE A 36 -3.82 6.67 4.80
CA ILE A 36 -4.02 8.05 5.27
C ILE A 36 -5.50 8.39 5.31
N GLY A 37 -6.28 8.05 4.27
CA GLY A 37 -7.72 8.29 4.21
C GLY A 37 -8.48 7.61 5.35
N VAL A 38 -8.17 6.35 5.64
CA VAL A 38 -8.73 5.59 6.77
C VAL A 38 -8.33 6.24 8.10
N LYS A 39 -7.04 6.59 8.27
CA LYS A 39 -6.53 7.19 9.51
C LYS A 39 -7.08 8.60 9.76
N ALA A 40 -7.30 9.37 8.70
CA ALA A 40 -7.88 10.70 8.76
C ALA A 40 -9.42 10.70 8.83
N LYS A 41 -10.07 9.52 8.84
CA LYS A 41 -11.52 9.35 8.71
C LYS A 41 -12.11 10.11 7.51
N ASN A 42 -11.32 10.27 6.44
CA ASN A 42 -11.72 10.95 5.23
C ASN A 42 -12.10 9.93 4.17
N THR A 43 -13.40 9.68 4.03
CA THR A 43 -13.96 8.69 3.11
C THR A 43 -13.58 8.98 1.65
N MET A 44 -13.41 10.25 1.25
CA MET A 44 -12.99 10.58 -0.12
C MET A 44 -11.55 10.15 -0.40
N PHE A 45 -10.60 10.47 0.48
CA PHE A 45 -9.21 10.05 0.28
C PHE A 45 -9.08 8.51 0.34
N SER A 46 -9.83 7.88 1.25
CA SER A 46 -9.88 6.42 1.36
C SER A 46 -10.46 5.76 0.12
N SER A 47 -11.55 6.30 -0.45
CA SER A 47 -12.19 5.73 -1.63
C SER A 47 -11.33 5.89 -2.88
N ILE A 48 -10.67 7.04 -3.04
CA ILE A 48 -9.72 7.26 -4.16
C ILE A 48 -8.58 6.25 -4.10
N GLY A 49 -7.94 6.09 -2.93
CA GLY A 49 -6.88 5.09 -2.75
C GLY A 49 -7.37 3.66 -3.01
N ALA A 50 -8.57 3.31 -2.54
CA ALA A 50 -9.17 2.00 -2.78
C ALA A 50 -9.46 1.74 -4.27
N VAL A 51 -10.05 2.70 -4.97
CA VAL A 51 -10.37 2.56 -6.41
C VAL A 51 -9.10 2.41 -7.24
N ILE A 52 -8.07 3.22 -6.96
CA ILE A 52 -6.79 3.12 -7.68
C ILE A 52 -6.15 1.75 -7.45
N LEU A 53 -6.16 1.23 -6.21
CA LEU A 53 -5.65 -0.11 -5.92
C LEU A 53 -6.43 -1.21 -6.66
N VAL A 54 -7.77 -1.11 -6.70
CA VAL A 54 -8.61 -2.07 -7.43
C VAL A 54 -8.37 -2.01 -8.93
N MET A 55 -8.22 -0.81 -9.51
CA MET A 55 -7.90 -0.66 -10.93
C MET A 55 -6.52 -1.21 -11.28
N LEU A 56 -5.51 -0.93 -10.46
CA LEU A 56 -4.16 -1.50 -10.64
C LEU A 56 -4.17 -3.02 -10.49
N LEU A 57 -4.94 -3.56 -9.53
CA LEU A 57 -5.20 -5.00 -9.40
C LEU A 57 -5.84 -5.58 -10.67
N ALA A 58 -6.87 -4.94 -11.19
CA ALA A 58 -7.56 -5.39 -12.39
C ALA A 58 -6.68 -5.31 -13.66
N GLN A 59 -5.71 -4.39 -13.69
CA GLN A 59 -4.79 -4.21 -14.81
C GLN A 59 -3.50 -5.07 -14.69
N SER A 60 -3.25 -5.66 -13.52
CA SER A 60 -2.09 -6.53 -13.24
C SER A 60 -2.29 -8.02 -13.62
N GLY A 61 -3.41 -8.35 -14.25
CA GLY A 61 -3.71 -9.69 -14.80
C GLY A 61 -3.89 -9.63 -16.30
#